data_AF-A0A820HXF6-F1
#
_entry.id   AF-A0A820HXF6-F1
#
_cell.length_a   1.000
_cell.length_b   1.000
_cell.length_c   1.000
_cell.angle_alpha   90.00
_cell.angle_beta   90.00
_cell.angle_gamma   90.00
#
_symmetry.space_group_name_H-M   'P 1'
#
loop_
_entity.id
_entity.type
_entity.pdbx_description
1 polymer ?
#
loop_
_entity_poly.entity_id
_entity_poly.type
_entity_poly.pdbx_seq_one_letter_code
_entity_poly.pdbx_strand_id
1 'polypeptide(L)'
;IRNKPTELPTCESETPYFGLHDVSSEQLQERRLHAIEIVRQQKDLIEQRQRQQLLKQIRDQEYELKILNTIKKDLSSDNHERNRRDLTIRKDLETNWIEATNEKHKHDQDEKMFLKAPQGVLIHEQCDQYKRCVQCQRNLNNQGKSNFWKDTRYIPGTHIMV
;
A
#
# COMPACT_ATOMS: atom_id res chain seq x y z
N ILE A 1 -51.79 97.80 44.48
CA ILE A 1 -50.83 96.71 44.77
C ILE A 1 -50.48 96.08 43.42
N ARG A 2 -49.28 96.36 42.88
CA ARG A 2 -48.81 95.80 41.60
C ARG A 2 -48.24 94.42 41.88
N ASN A 3 -48.96 93.36 41.49
CA ASN A 3 -48.45 92.00 41.54
C ASN A 3 -47.49 91.81 40.36
N LYS A 4 -46.19 91.99 40.60
CA LYS A 4 -45.16 91.58 39.65
C LYS A 4 -45.07 90.04 39.71
N PRO A 5 -45.24 89.32 38.59
CA PRO A 5 -45.09 87.87 38.59
C PRO A 5 -43.64 87.51 38.92
N THR A 6 -43.47 86.51 39.79
CA THR A 6 -42.16 85.97 40.19
C THR A 6 -41.43 85.48 38.94
N GLU A 7 -40.19 85.93 38.76
CA GLU A 7 -39.34 85.52 37.63
C GLU A 7 -39.06 84.01 37.74
N LEU A 8 -39.30 83.28 36.64
CA LEU A 8 -39.02 81.84 36.57
C LEU A 8 -37.50 81.61 36.61
N PRO A 9 -37.04 80.54 37.28
CA PRO A 9 -35.62 80.23 37.37
C PRO A 9 -34.98 80.05 35.99
N THR A 10 -33.76 80.57 35.82
CA THR A 10 -33.04 80.70 34.54
C THR A 10 -32.64 79.36 33.90
N CYS A 11 -32.65 78.25 34.65
CA CYS A 11 -32.38 76.92 34.14
C CYS A 11 -33.03 75.86 35.05
N GLU A 12 -33.51 74.77 34.45
CA GLU A 12 -34.03 73.61 35.18
C GLU A 12 -32.87 72.89 35.90
N SER A 13 -33.08 72.51 37.17
CA SER A 13 -32.09 71.71 37.90
C SER A 13 -31.84 70.38 37.17
N GLU A 14 -30.57 69.97 36.98
CA GLU A 14 -30.20 68.70 36.33
C GLU A 14 -30.69 67.44 37.07
N THR A 15 -31.27 67.60 38.26
CA THR A 15 -31.89 66.51 39.00
C THR A 15 -33.25 66.15 38.40
N PRO A 16 -33.49 64.87 38.06
CA PRO A 16 -34.76 64.45 37.48
C PRO A 16 -35.91 64.74 38.44
N TYR A 17 -36.94 65.43 37.95
CA TYR A 17 -38.08 65.88 38.76
C TYR A 17 -39.04 64.74 39.17
N PHE A 18 -39.03 63.63 38.43
CA PHE A 18 -39.82 62.41 38.68
C PHE A 18 -38.87 61.21 38.83
N GLY A 19 -39.26 60.18 39.58
CA GLY A 19 -38.47 58.95 39.70
C GLY A 19 -37.53 58.86 40.91
N LEU A 20 -37.26 59.97 41.60
CA LEU A 20 -36.31 60.00 42.75
C LEU A 20 -36.75 59.10 43.92
N HIS A 21 -38.06 58.91 44.08
CA HIS A 21 -38.66 58.07 45.13
C HIS A 21 -39.73 57.11 44.59
N ASP A 22 -39.83 56.94 43.27
CA ASP A 22 -40.92 56.18 42.61
C ASP A 22 -40.77 54.67 42.75
N VAL A 23 -39.69 54.19 43.37
CA VAL A 23 -39.46 52.77 43.64
C VAL A 23 -39.82 52.49 45.09
N SER A 24 -40.94 51.80 45.29
CA SER A 24 -41.29 51.24 46.60
C SER A 24 -40.19 50.29 47.08
N SER A 25 -39.98 50.22 48.40
CA SER A 25 -39.03 49.28 49.02
C SER A 25 -39.31 47.83 48.58
N GLU A 26 -40.57 47.49 48.29
CA GLU A 26 -41.00 46.19 47.78
C GLU A 26 -40.47 45.92 46.36
N GLN A 27 -40.63 46.88 45.45
CA GLN A 27 -40.12 46.77 44.07
C GLN A 27 -38.58 46.68 44.02
N LEU A 28 -37.89 47.36 44.94
CA LEU A 28 -36.43 47.24 45.06
C LEU A 28 -36.03 45.83 45.52
N GLN A 29 -36.80 45.25 46.44
CA GLN A 29 -36.58 43.88 46.93
C GLN A 29 -36.87 42.84 45.83
N GLU A 30 -37.95 43.00 45.08
CA GLU A 30 -38.27 42.15 43.93
C GLU A 30 -37.16 42.18 42.87
N ARG A 31 -36.64 43.38 42.54
CA ARG A 31 -35.51 43.52 41.61
C ARG A 31 -34.26 42.79 42.11
N ARG A 32 -33.98 42.84 43.42
CA ARG A 32 -32.85 42.11 44.03
C ARG A 32 -33.05 40.60 43.93
N LEU A 33 -34.24 40.10 44.27
CA LEU A 33 -34.58 38.67 44.17
C LEU A 33 -34.48 38.18 42.73
N HIS A 34 -35.01 38.94 41.78
CA HIS A 34 -34.93 38.64 40.35
C HIS A 34 -33.49 38.63 39.85
N ALA A 35 -32.65 39.57 40.27
CA ALA A 35 -31.23 39.58 39.93
C ALA A 35 -30.48 38.36 40.49
N ILE A 36 -30.78 37.96 41.73
CA ILE A 36 -30.21 36.73 42.34
C ILE A 36 -30.62 35.50 41.54
N GLU A 37 -31.89 35.40 41.15
CA GLU A 37 -32.41 34.28 40.38
C GLU A 37 -31.78 34.20 38.98
N ILE A 38 -31.64 35.33 38.28
CA ILE A 38 -30.93 35.37 36.99
C ILE A 38 -29.49 34.86 37.15
N VAL A 39 -28.77 35.33 38.15
CA VAL A 39 -27.37 34.91 38.37
C VAL A 39 -27.30 33.41 38.68
N ARG A 40 -28.25 32.88 39.44
CA ARG A 40 -28.36 31.44 39.70
C ARG A 40 -28.57 30.65 38.40
N GLN A 41 -29.55 31.05 37.59
CA GLN A 41 -29.84 30.40 36.30
C GLN A 41 -28.63 30.47 35.35
N GLN A 42 -27.93 31.60 35.31
CA GLN A 42 -26.71 31.74 34.50
C GLN A 42 -25.61 30.78 34.95
N LYS A 43 -25.40 30.63 36.27
CA LYS A 43 -24.44 29.65 36.80
C LYS A 43 -24.82 28.22 36.40
N ASP A 44 -26.08 27.85 36.58
CA ASP A 44 -26.57 26.52 36.22
C ASP A 44 -26.37 26.23 34.71
N LEU A 45 -26.65 27.20 33.84
CA LEU A 45 -26.42 27.07 32.39
C LEU A 45 -24.94 26.91 32.04
N ILE A 46 -24.05 27.65 32.71
CA ILE A 46 -22.60 27.52 32.52
C ILE A 46 -22.13 26.13 32.97
N GLU A 47 -22.56 25.67 34.13
CA GLU A 47 -22.22 24.34 34.66
C GLU A 47 -22.72 23.22 33.73
N GLN A 48 -23.97 23.33 33.24
CA GLN A 48 -24.52 22.38 32.27
C GLN A 48 -23.71 22.37 30.98
N ARG A 49 -23.32 23.54 30.45
CA ARG A 49 -22.52 23.64 29.24
C ARG A 49 -21.14 23.01 29.44
N GLN A 50 -20.48 23.27 30.56
CA GLN A 50 -19.19 22.65 30.90
C GLN A 50 -19.31 21.13 31.00
N ARG A 51 -20.35 20.63 31.67
CA ARG A 51 -20.62 19.19 31.76
C ARG A 51 -20.83 18.56 30.40
N GLN A 52 -21.62 19.19 29.53
CA GLN A 52 -21.85 18.69 28.16
C GLN A 52 -20.58 18.68 27.32
N GLN A 53 -19.73 19.71 27.46
CA GLN A 53 -18.44 19.75 26.78
C GLN A 53 -17.52 18.64 27.26
N LEU A 54 -17.43 18.39 28.56
CA LEU A 54 -16.64 17.29 29.12
C LEU A 54 -17.14 15.93 28.62
N LEU A 55 -18.46 15.68 28.63
CA LEU A 55 -19.03 14.45 28.11
C LEU A 55 -18.79 14.26 26.61
N LYS A 56 -18.76 15.35 25.84
CA LYS A 56 -18.37 15.30 24.43
C LYS A 56 -16.91 14.90 24.28
N GLN A 57 -16.01 15.56 25.01
CA GLN A 57 -14.57 15.24 24.98
C GLN A 57 -14.29 13.78 25.34
N ILE A 58 -14.96 13.24 26.36
CA ILE A 58 -14.80 11.83 26.75
C ILE A 58 -15.21 10.90 25.60
N ARG A 59 -16.36 11.15 24.96
CA ARG A 59 -16.83 10.34 23.82
C ARG A 59 -15.89 10.43 22.62
N ASP A 60 -15.40 11.63 22.32
CA ASP A 60 -14.46 11.86 21.23
C ASP A 60 -13.14 11.11 21.51
N GLN A 61 -12.62 11.16 22.74
CA GLN A 61 -11.43 10.42 23.16
C GLN A 61 -11.61 8.89 23.09
N GLU A 62 -12.75 8.36 23.53
CA GLU A 62 -13.05 6.93 23.41
C GLU A 62 -13.07 6.46 21.95
N TYR A 63 -13.65 7.29 21.06
CA TYR A 63 -13.68 7.01 19.63
C TYR A 63 -12.29 7.05 19.00
N GLU A 64 -11.50 8.09 19.31
CA GLU A 64 -10.11 8.21 18.86
C GLU A 64 -9.26 7.03 19.33
N LEU A 65 -9.36 6.64 20.60
CA LEU A 65 -8.66 5.47 21.14
C LEU A 65 -9.05 4.19 20.43
N LYS A 66 -10.34 4.02 20.10
CA LYS A 66 -10.81 2.87 19.32
C LYS A 66 -10.17 2.84 17.93
N ILE A 67 -10.13 3.98 17.23
CA ILE A 67 -9.48 4.08 15.92
C ILE A 67 -7.99 3.77 16.03
N LEU A 68 -7.28 4.38 16.99
CA LEU A 68 -5.85 4.17 17.19
C LEU A 68 -5.52 2.70 17.45
N ASN A 69 -6.35 2.01 18.23
CA ASN A 69 -6.19 0.58 18.48
C ASN A 69 -6.39 -0.26 17.21
N THR A 70 -7.36 0.09 16.36
CA THR A 70 -7.56 -0.57 15.07
C THR A 70 -6.34 -0.34 14.16
N ILE A 71 -5.92 0.91 13.97
CA ILE A 71 -4.75 1.25 13.14
C ILE A 71 -3.50 0.53 13.64
N LYS A 72 -3.27 0.49 14.96
CA LYS A 72 -2.13 -0.22 15.54
C LYS A 72 -2.14 -1.71 15.20
N LYS A 73 -3.31 -2.36 15.26
CA LYS A 73 -3.45 -3.78 14.89
C LYS A 73 -3.19 -3.99 13.41
N ASP A 74 -3.73 -3.13 12.56
CA ASP A 74 -3.56 -3.21 11.10
C ASP A 74 -2.08 -3.04 10.72
N LEU A 75 -1.41 -2.01 11.25
CA LEU A 75 0.02 -1.79 11.04
C LEU A 75 0.88 -2.96 11.53
N SER A 76 0.53 -3.55 12.69
CA SER A 76 1.23 -4.73 13.19
C SER A 76 1.04 -5.94 12.27
N SER A 77 -0.17 -6.14 11.75
CA SER A 77 -0.48 -7.21 10.80
C SER A 77 0.25 -7.01 9.48
N ASP A 78 0.24 -5.80 8.94
CA ASP A 78 0.93 -5.44 7.71
C ASP A 78 2.45 -5.64 7.82
N ASN A 79 3.05 -5.22 8.94
CA ASN A 79 4.47 -5.45 9.19
C ASN A 79 4.80 -6.94 9.28
N HIS A 80 3.95 -7.73 9.94
CA HIS A 80 4.12 -9.17 10.00
C HIS A 80 4.04 -9.80 8.60
N GLU A 81 3.06 -9.39 7.80
CA GLU A 81 2.84 -9.87 6.43
C GLU A 81 4.02 -9.53 5.51
N ARG A 82 4.52 -8.29 5.56
CA ARG A 82 5.70 -7.86 4.79
C ARG A 82 6.92 -8.68 5.16
N ASN A 83 7.21 -8.80 6.46
CA ASN A 83 8.33 -9.60 6.94
C ASN A 83 8.20 -11.07 6.53
N ARG A 84 6.99 -11.64 6.57
CA ARG A 84 6.75 -13.01 6.12
C ARG A 84 7.07 -13.17 4.63
N ARG A 85 6.61 -12.25 3.78
CA ARG A 85 6.89 -12.27 2.33
C ARG A 85 8.38 -12.15 2.06
N ASP A 86 9.06 -11.20 2.71
CA ASP A 86 10.50 -10.97 2.53
C ASP A 86 11.31 -12.21 2.95
N LEU A 87 10.92 -12.86 4.06
CA LEU A 87 11.54 -14.11 4.51
C LEU A 87 11.31 -15.26 3.53
N THR A 88 10.10 -15.39 2.98
CA THR A 88 9.81 -16.40 1.95
C THR A 88 10.65 -16.17 0.71
N ILE A 89 10.64 -14.96 0.15
CA ILE A 89 11.42 -14.59 -1.03
C ILE A 89 12.91 -14.86 -0.80
N ARG A 90 13.44 -14.48 0.36
CA ARG A 90 14.84 -14.73 0.70
C ARG A 90 15.18 -16.22 0.71
N LYS A 91 14.34 -17.06 1.32
CA LYS A 91 14.54 -18.52 1.37
C LYS A 91 14.48 -19.15 -0.01
N ASP A 92 13.54 -18.71 -0.84
CA ASP A 92 13.40 -19.20 -2.21
C ASP A 92 14.64 -18.84 -3.03
N LEU A 93 15.12 -17.60 -2.91
CA LEU A 93 16.36 -17.16 -3.57
C LEU A 93 17.59 -17.94 -3.09
N GLU A 94 17.70 -18.20 -1.79
CA GLU A 94 18.80 -18.98 -1.22
C GLU A 94 18.80 -20.42 -1.75
N THR A 95 17.62 -21.05 -1.81
CA THR A 95 17.46 -22.40 -2.36
C THR A 95 17.81 -22.44 -3.83
N ASN A 96 17.26 -21.51 -4.63
CA ASN A 96 17.55 -21.40 -6.06
C ASN A 96 19.04 -21.14 -6.33
N TRP A 97 19.71 -20.33 -5.49
CA TRP A 97 21.15 -20.09 -5.60
C TRP A 97 21.97 -21.34 -5.34
N ILE A 98 21.61 -22.13 -4.33
CA ILE A 98 22.29 -23.39 -4.03
C ILE A 98 22.12 -24.36 -5.21
N GLU A 99 20.91 -24.49 -5.74
CA GLU A 99 20.62 -25.34 -6.89
C GLU A 99 21.41 -24.90 -8.13
N ALA A 100 21.35 -23.61 -8.49
CA ALA A 100 22.08 -23.07 -9.63
C ALA A 100 23.61 -23.22 -9.48
N THR A 101 24.14 -23.08 -8.26
CA THR A 101 25.57 -23.30 -7.98
C THR A 101 25.95 -24.77 -8.18
N ASN A 102 25.11 -25.69 -7.72
CA ASN A 102 25.32 -27.13 -7.91
C ASN A 102 25.25 -27.52 -9.39
N GLU A 103 24.28 -26.98 -10.14
CA GLU A 103 24.16 -27.19 -11.59
C GLU A 103 25.37 -26.66 -12.33
N LYS A 104 25.81 -25.43 -12.03
CA LYS A 104 27.05 -24.88 -12.59
C LYS A 104 28.24 -25.80 -12.29
N HIS A 105 28.36 -26.30 -11.07
CA HIS A 105 29.47 -27.18 -10.71
C HIS A 105 29.44 -28.49 -11.52
N LYS A 106 28.25 -29.07 -11.74
CA LYS A 106 28.09 -30.25 -12.61
C LYS A 106 28.50 -29.93 -14.04
N HIS A 107 28.02 -28.83 -14.62
CA HIS A 107 28.41 -28.41 -15.97
C HIS A 107 29.93 -28.18 -16.09
N ASP A 108 30.55 -27.51 -15.12
CA ASP A 108 32.00 -27.30 -15.10
C ASP A 108 32.76 -28.65 -15.02
N GLN A 109 32.22 -29.65 -14.31
CA GLN A 109 32.80 -31.00 -14.26
C GLN A 109 32.63 -31.73 -15.59
N ASP A 110 31.44 -31.70 -16.18
CA ASP A 110 31.14 -32.32 -17.47
C ASP A 110 32.02 -31.73 -18.59
N GLU A 111 32.19 -30.40 -18.60
CA GLU A 111 33.08 -29.71 -19.53
C GLU A 111 34.54 -30.15 -19.33
N LYS A 112 35.02 -30.26 -18.08
CA LYS A 112 36.37 -30.78 -17.80
C LYS A 112 36.53 -32.23 -18.25
N MET A 113 35.51 -33.06 -18.09
CA MET A 113 35.55 -34.45 -18.58
C MET A 113 35.58 -34.49 -20.10
N PHE A 114 34.76 -33.67 -20.75
CA PHE A 114 34.73 -33.52 -22.21
C PHE A 114 36.09 -33.07 -22.77
N LEU A 115 36.72 -32.05 -22.18
CA LEU A 115 38.03 -31.56 -22.60
C LEU A 115 39.17 -32.58 -22.38
N LYS A 116 39.03 -33.46 -21.39
CA LYS A 116 39.98 -34.55 -21.12
C LYS A 116 39.70 -35.81 -21.94
N ALA A 117 38.56 -35.86 -22.61
CA ALA A 117 38.17 -37.03 -23.36
C ALA A 117 39.11 -37.19 -24.58
N PRO A 118 39.57 -38.41 -24.91
CA PRO A 118 40.41 -38.64 -26.09
C PRO A 118 39.67 -38.22 -27.37
N GLN A 119 40.39 -37.89 -28.44
CA GLN A 119 39.81 -37.73 -29.78
C GLN A 119 38.93 -38.94 -30.13
N GLY A 120 37.70 -38.72 -30.59
CA GLY A 120 36.74 -39.79 -30.89
C GLY A 120 35.56 -39.88 -29.93
N VAL A 121 35.27 -38.86 -29.11
CA VAL A 121 34.11 -38.88 -28.20
C VAL A 121 32.87 -38.29 -28.85
N LEU A 122 33.04 -37.30 -29.73
CA LEU A 122 31.92 -36.85 -30.55
C LEU A 122 31.68 -37.86 -31.67
N ILE A 123 30.41 -38.17 -31.94
CA ILE A 123 29.98 -39.11 -33.00
C ILE A 123 30.67 -38.82 -34.34
N HIS A 124 30.93 -37.54 -34.66
CA HIS A 124 31.59 -37.16 -35.90
C HIS A 124 33.07 -37.58 -35.95
N GLU A 125 33.79 -37.54 -34.83
CA GLU A 125 35.18 -37.98 -34.73
C GLU A 125 35.29 -39.52 -34.76
N GLN A 126 34.25 -40.24 -34.33
CA GLN A 126 34.18 -41.71 -34.43
C GLN A 126 33.99 -42.18 -35.87
N CYS A 127 33.35 -41.36 -36.70
CA CYS A 127 33.09 -41.70 -38.09
C CYS A 127 34.37 -41.74 -38.95
N ASP A 128 35.45 -41.06 -38.53
CA ASP A 128 36.75 -41.08 -39.22
C ASP A 128 37.46 -42.44 -39.13
N GLN A 129 37.12 -43.26 -38.14
CA GLN A 129 37.70 -44.59 -37.92
C GLN A 129 37.11 -45.64 -38.87
N TYR A 130 35.91 -45.39 -39.42
CA TYR A 130 35.23 -46.33 -40.30
C TYR A 130 35.53 -46.02 -41.77
N LYS A 131 36.15 -46.98 -42.46
CA LYS A 131 36.38 -46.88 -43.90
C LYS A 131 35.04 -46.85 -44.63
N ARG A 132 34.88 -45.89 -45.56
CA ARG A 132 33.71 -45.81 -46.45
C ARG A 132 33.49 -47.16 -47.14
N CYS A 133 32.23 -47.55 -47.33
CA CYS A 133 31.91 -48.75 -48.10
C CYS A 133 32.51 -48.63 -49.51
N VAL A 134 33.36 -49.58 -49.87
CA VAL A 134 34.11 -49.63 -51.14
C VAL A 134 33.18 -49.64 -52.34
N GLN A 135 31.97 -50.18 -52.18
CA GLN A 135 30.99 -50.35 -53.25
C GLN A 135 30.15 -49.09 -53.51
N CYS A 136 29.94 -48.21 -52.53
CA CYS A 136 29.05 -47.05 -52.70
C CYS A 136 29.71 -45.68 -52.56
N GLN A 137 30.85 -45.54 -51.87
CA GLN A 137 31.67 -44.30 -51.77
C GLN A 137 30.85 -42.98 -51.65
N ARG A 138 29.64 -43.02 -51.07
CA ARG A 138 28.71 -41.87 -51.13
C ARG A 138 29.27 -40.73 -50.27
N ASN A 139 29.30 -39.53 -50.85
CA ASN A 139 29.69 -38.31 -50.14
C ASN A 139 28.62 -37.98 -49.07
N LEU A 140 29.05 -37.52 -47.89
CA LEU A 140 28.14 -37.11 -46.80
C LEU A 140 27.34 -35.85 -47.18
N ASN A 141 27.81 -35.09 -48.16
CA ASN A 141 27.09 -33.95 -48.75
C ASN A 141 26.10 -34.36 -49.86
N ASN A 142 25.84 -35.66 -50.06
CA ASN A 142 24.87 -36.10 -51.07
C ASN A 142 23.44 -35.78 -50.63
N GLN A 143 22.91 -34.66 -51.13
CA GLN A 143 21.51 -34.24 -50.97
C GLN A 143 20.54 -35.06 -51.84
N GLY A 144 20.66 -36.38 -51.85
CA GLY A 144 19.67 -37.29 -52.45
C GLY A 144 19.47 -37.15 -53.98
N LYS A 145 20.44 -36.62 -54.73
CA LYS A 145 20.24 -36.34 -56.17
C LYS A 145 20.25 -37.57 -57.08
N SER A 146 20.55 -38.76 -56.57
CA SER A 146 20.56 -39.98 -57.37
C SER A 146 20.23 -41.22 -56.52
N ASN A 147 19.02 -41.77 -56.68
CA ASN A 147 18.52 -42.98 -56.00
C ASN A 147 18.96 -44.29 -56.67
N PHE A 148 20.20 -44.37 -57.17
CA PHE A 148 20.69 -45.62 -57.76
C PHE A 148 21.36 -46.45 -56.67
N TRP A 149 20.77 -47.61 -56.40
CA TRP A 149 21.29 -48.57 -55.44
C TRP A 149 22.28 -49.48 -56.15
N LYS A 150 23.27 -50.01 -55.44
CA LYS A 150 24.29 -50.89 -56.03
C LYS A 150 23.71 -52.15 -56.70
N ASP A 151 22.47 -52.50 -56.35
CA ASP A 151 21.77 -53.68 -56.84
C ASP A 151 20.83 -53.37 -58.02
N THR A 152 20.64 -52.10 -58.38
CA THR A 152 19.84 -51.74 -59.56
C THR A 152 20.62 -51.96 -60.85
N ARG A 153 20.20 -52.89 -61.71
CA ARG A 153 20.71 -53.09 -63.07
C ARG A 153 19.72 -52.56 -64.10
N TYR A 154 20.26 -51.86 -65.09
CA TYR A 154 19.52 -51.50 -66.29
C TYR A 154 19.39 -52.72 -67.20
N ILE A 155 18.15 -53.08 -67.56
CA ILE A 155 17.88 -54.16 -68.51
C ILE A 155 17.75 -53.53 -69.91
N PRO A 156 18.72 -53.76 -70.83
CA PRO A 156 18.71 -53.16 -72.16
C PRO A 156 17.43 -53.53 -72.91
N GLY A 157 16.75 -52.55 -73.51
CA GLY A 157 15.48 -52.74 -74.22
C GLY A 157 14.23 -52.53 -73.36
N THR A 158 14.39 -52.23 -72.06
CA THR A 158 13.30 -51.77 -71.19
C THR A 158 13.66 -50.43 -70.57
N HIS A 159 12.66 -49.60 -70.24
CA HIS A 159 12.85 -48.38 -69.44
C HIS A 159 12.78 -48.65 -67.93
N ILE A 160 13.06 -49.88 -67.50
CA ILE A 160 12.92 -50.34 -66.12
C ILE A 160 14.32 -50.57 -65.53
N MET A 161 14.50 -50.13 -64.29
CA MET A 161 15.65 -50.47 -63.45
C MET A 161 15.17 -51.38 -62.34
N VAL A 162 15.84 -52.52 -62.16
CA VAL A 162 15.56 -53.52 -61.11
C VAL A 162 16.76 -53.65 -60.21
#